data_AF-A0A845KWL1-F1
#
_entry.id   AF-A0A845KWL1-F1
#
_cell.length_a   1.000
_cell.length_b   1.000
_cell.length_c   1.000
_cell.angle_alpha   90.00
_cell.angle_beta   90.00
_cell.angle_gamma   90.00
#
_symmetry.space_group_name_H-M   'P 1'
#
loop_
_entity.id
_entity.type
_entity.pdbx_description
1 polymer ?
#
loop_
_entity_poly.entity_id
_entity_poly.type
_entity_poly.pdbx_seq_one_letter_code
_entity_poly.pdbx_strand_id
1 'polypeptide(L)'
;MKSLLILGAGGFGRMVAETAQALGYEKVVFLDDAVKDEAVIGMCCDYEIRHKEYPVAVAAFGNNKMRLYWTDKLLEEGYEVPAIVHPSAVVSPSAVLEPGCFVMQRAVVNTNTRIGRAVLVNSGAIVDHNSAVCAGAHVGLGSVVKSDCTIESGRKVEAGEVIFSTRRKIEGVDSRSLEDAVYAFGFGQQCSYVKPFGEGHINETYAVYMPGADGKDTPLYVLQRININVFKNPDQVMANIFGVTEYLRSMIREEGGDLDREALSYIKTKSGESYFEDADGQPWRCLHYVPDSVCYQMVERPEQFYQSALSFGHFLKQLGDYPAESLYETIPKFHDTVKRFHDFKDALRKDVKNRARLCREEIEFVLAREDDCGVLMKQLEEGILPLRVTHNDTKLNNILFDKNTGEGLCIIDLDTIMPGLAANDFGDSIRFGASTAEEDEKDLNKVHFDIELYRIYVKGYLEMAKDVLTPAENASLPWGARLMTLECGMRFLADFLQGDVYFKTTYPEHNLVRARTQFRLVKEMEEQFDEMQKIVETF
;
A
#
# COMPACT_ATOMS: atom_id res chain seq x y z
N MET A 1 0.25 -2.58 -61.90
CA MET A 1 1.64 -2.53 -61.40
C MET A 1 1.66 -1.62 -60.19
N LYS A 2 1.95 -2.15 -59.00
CA LYS A 2 1.99 -1.36 -57.76
C LYS A 2 3.29 -0.54 -57.76
N SER A 3 3.19 0.79 -57.85
CA SER A 3 4.35 1.68 -57.91
C SER A 3 4.52 2.46 -56.61
N LEU A 4 5.77 2.71 -56.22
CA LEU A 4 6.13 3.53 -55.07
C LEU A 4 7.17 4.58 -55.46
N LEU A 5 6.88 5.83 -55.13
CA LEU A 5 7.85 6.92 -55.17
C LEU A 5 8.54 7.06 -53.81
N ILE A 6 9.86 7.08 -53.79
CA ILE A 6 10.64 7.26 -52.56
C ILE A 6 11.39 8.59 -52.62
N LEU A 7 11.16 9.48 -51.66
CA LEU A 7 11.98 10.67 -51.49
C LEU A 7 13.21 10.31 -50.66
N GLY A 8 14.40 10.48 -51.25
CA GLY A 8 15.70 10.12 -50.69
C GLY A 8 16.24 8.80 -51.24
N ALA A 9 17.33 8.86 -52.01
CA ALA A 9 18.03 7.72 -52.64
C ALA A 9 19.33 7.32 -51.91
N GLY A 10 19.48 7.77 -50.64
CA GLY A 10 20.58 7.36 -49.76
C GLY A 10 20.45 5.91 -49.27
N GLY A 11 21.37 5.49 -48.38
CA GLY A 11 21.41 4.10 -47.90
C GLY A 11 20.10 3.60 -47.27
N PHE A 12 19.42 4.44 -46.49
CA PHE A 12 18.10 4.09 -45.93
C PHE A 12 17.02 3.99 -47.03
N GLY A 13 17.01 4.90 -48.00
CA GLY A 13 16.10 4.85 -49.15
C GLY A 13 16.23 3.56 -49.96
N ARG A 14 17.45 3.08 -50.20
CA ARG A 14 17.70 1.81 -50.89
C ARG A 14 17.18 0.62 -50.08
N MET A 15 17.38 0.62 -48.75
CA MET A 15 16.82 -0.40 -47.86
C MET A 15 15.28 -0.41 -47.88
N VAL A 16 14.65 0.77 -47.95
CA VAL A 16 13.20 0.90 -48.09
C VAL A 16 12.73 0.37 -49.45
N ALA A 17 13.48 0.60 -50.53
CA ALA A 17 13.15 0.08 -51.85
C ALA A 17 13.19 -1.45 -51.92
N GLU A 18 14.20 -2.09 -51.34
CA GLU A 18 14.26 -3.56 -51.22
C GLU A 18 13.08 -4.10 -50.41
N THR A 19 12.73 -3.41 -49.31
CA THR A 19 11.57 -3.76 -48.48
C THR A 19 10.26 -3.62 -49.26
N ALA A 20 10.11 -2.54 -50.02
CA ALA A 20 8.94 -2.32 -50.88
C ALA A 20 8.81 -3.41 -51.95
N GLN A 21 9.92 -3.80 -52.58
CA GLN A 21 9.90 -4.92 -53.55
C GLN A 21 9.44 -6.23 -52.89
N ALA A 22 9.92 -6.53 -51.68
CA ALA A 22 9.47 -7.70 -50.91
C ALA A 22 7.97 -7.63 -50.52
N LEU A 23 7.40 -6.42 -50.44
CA LEU A 23 5.97 -6.17 -50.20
C LEU A 23 5.13 -6.15 -51.50
N GLY A 24 5.73 -6.49 -52.65
CA GLY A 24 5.05 -6.57 -53.94
C GLY A 24 4.93 -5.25 -54.71
N TYR A 25 5.73 -4.23 -54.36
CA TYR A 25 5.88 -3.06 -55.24
C TYR A 25 6.76 -3.43 -56.44
N GLU A 26 6.14 -3.43 -57.62
CA GLU A 26 6.77 -3.86 -58.87
C GLU A 26 7.61 -2.74 -59.51
N LYS A 27 7.27 -1.47 -59.24
CA LYS A 27 8.01 -0.30 -59.75
C LYS A 27 8.37 0.63 -58.59
N VAL A 28 9.65 0.73 -58.26
CA VAL A 28 10.15 1.64 -57.22
C VAL A 28 11.10 2.65 -57.87
N VAL A 29 10.82 3.94 -57.68
CA VAL A 29 11.59 5.05 -58.24
C VAL A 29 11.88 6.08 -57.16
N PHE A 30 12.87 6.94 -57.38
CA PHE A 30 13.33 7.89 -56.38
C PHE A 30 13.26 9.34 -56.85
N LEU A 31 13.09 10.25 -55.88
CA LEU A 31 13.47 11.66 -55.99
C LEU A 31 14.62 11.94 -55.03
N ASP A 32 15.69 12.56 -55.51
CA ASP A 32 16.84 12.93 -54.68
C ASP A 32 17.56 14.14 -55.30
N ASP A 33 18.00 15.07 -54.46
CA ASP A 33 18.61 16.32 -54.93
C ASP A 33 20.10 16.16 -55.30
N ALA A 34 20.76 15.11 -54.81
CA ALA A 34 22.21 14.93 -54.94
C ALA A 34 22.59 13.64 -55.67
N VAL A 35 21.86 12.55 -55.45
CA VAL A 35 22.16 11.23 -56.03
C VAL A 35 21.75 11.20 -57.50
N LYS A 36 22.69 10.79 -58.37
CA LYS A 36 22.45 10.58 -59.80
C LYS A 36 22.55 9.09 -60.11
N ASP A 37 21.40 8.42 -60.20
CA ASP A 37 21.23 6.99 -60.48
C ASP A 37 20.09 6.83 -61.50
N GLU A 38 20.06 5.75 -62.27
CA GLU A 38 19.00 5.45 -63.25
C GLU A 38 17.62 5.37 -62.62
N ALA A 39 17.54 4.95 -61.35
CA ALA A 39 16.27 4.87 -60.61
C ALA A 39 15.78 6.23 -60.06
N VAL A 40 16.61 7.29 -60.14
CA VAL A 40 16.26 8.65 -59.66
C VAL A 40 15.67 9.44 -60.82
N ILE A 41 14.39 9.79 -60.70
CA ILE A 41 13.60 10.39 -61.80
C ILE A 41 13.38 11.90 -61.64
N GLY A 42 14.01 12.53 -60.65
CA GLY A 42 13.88 13.96 -60.39
C GLY A 42 14.45 14.38 -59.04
N MET A 43 14.30 15.67 -58.73
CA MET A 43 14.64 16.28 -57.44
C MET A 43 13.46 16.15 -56.47
N CYS A 44 13.70 16.33 -55.17
CA CYS A 44 12.64 16.20 -54.16
C CYS A 44 11.51 17.21 -54.37
N CYS A 45 11.80 18.40 -54.90
CA CYS A 45 10.79 19.41 -55.24
C CYS A 45 9.86 18.98 -56.38
N ASP A 46 10.19 17.95 -57.16
CA ASP A 46 9.34 17.44 -58.23
C ASP A 46 8.18 16.58 -57.71
N TYR A 47 8.04 16.39 -56.39
CA TYR A 47 6.96 15.59 -55.80
C TYR A 47 5.56 16.07 -56.25
N GLU A 48 5.30 17.37 -56.40
CA GLU A 48 3.98 17.86 -56.83
C GLU A 48 3.63 17.36 -58.25
N ILE A 49 4.57 17.44 -59.19
CA ILE A 49 4.33 17.03 -60.57
C ILE A 49 4.29 15.52 -60.74
N ARG A 50 4.94 14.76 -59.83
CA ARG A 50 4.99 13.30 -59.88
C ARG A 50 3.77 12.62 -59.26
N HIS A 51 2.93 13.34 -58.52
CA HIS A 51 1.76 12.76 -57.84
C HIS A 51 0.79 12.07 -58.82
N LYS A 52 0.59 12.65 -60.00
CA LYS A 52 -0.27 12.08 -61.04
C LYS A 52 0.22 10.73 -61.56
N GLU A 53 1.53 10.52 -61.59
CA GLU A 53 2.16 9.29 -62.10
C GLU A 53 2.37 8.26 -60.97
N TYR A 54 2.62 8.74 -59.75
CA TYR A 54 2.87 7.93 -58.56
C TYR A 54 1.98 8.41 -57.41
N PRO A 55 0.75 7.87 -57.24
CA PRO A 55 -0.15 8.27 -56.17
C PRO A 55 0.30 7.82 -54.77
N VAL A 56 1.25 6.87 -54.70
CA VAL A 56 1.78 6.30 -53.45
C VAL A 56 3.23 6.71 -53.27
N ALA A 57 3.56 7.33 -52.15
CA ALA A 57 4.92 7.79 -51.87
C ALA A 57 5.32 7.70 -50.40
N VAL A 58 6.61 7.60 -50.14
CA VAL A 58 7.18 7.67 -48.78
C VAL A 58 8.47 8.49 -48.75
N ALA A 59 8.74 9.15 -47.63
CA ALA A 59 10.00 9.85 -47.40
C ALA A 59 10.98 8.93 -46.65
N ALA A 60 12.08 8.52 -47.29
CA ALA A 60 13.04 7.57 -46.74
C ALA A 60 14.39 8.25 -46.41
N PHE A 61 14.34 9.29 -45.57
CA PHE A 61 15.54 9.98 -45.07
C PHE A 61 15.99 9.38 -43.73
N GLY A 62 17.30 9.12 -43.61
CA GLY A 62 17.91 8.74 -42.34
C GLY A 62 17.83 9.87 -41.28
N ASN A 63 17.93 11.13 -41.74
CA ASN A 63 17.65 12.29 -40.91
C ASN A 63 16.15 12.36 -40.60
N ASN A 64 15.81 12.27 -39.32
CA ASN A 64 14.43 12.17 -38.87
C ASN A 64 13.60 13.45 -39.04
N LYS A 65 14.22 14.63 -38.95
CA LYS A 65 13.56 15.92 -39.24
C LYS A 65 13.17 16.02 -40.71
N MET A 66 14.09 15.66 -41.61
CA MET A 66 13.80 15.64 -43.05
C MET A 66 12.74 14.60 -43.41
N ARG A 67 12.79 13.43 -42.77
CA ARG A 67 11.79 12.38 -42.95
C ARG A 67 10.39 12.85 -42.57
N LEU A 68 10.26 13.50 -41.40
CA LEU A 68 8.99 14.05 -40.94
C LEU A 68 8.50 15.18 -41.87
N TYR A 69 9.37 16.14 -42.21
CA TYR A 69 9.04 17.25 -43.10
C TYR A 69 8.47 16.77 -44.45
N TRP A 70 9.17 15.85 -45.12
CA TRP A 70 8.73 15.35 -46.42
C TRP A 70 7.51 14.43 -46.33
N THR A 71 7.36 13.68 -45.24
CA THR A 71 6.12 12.92 -44.98
C THR A 71 4.93 13.86 -44.89
N ASP A 72 5.06 14.97 -44.15
CA ASP A 72 4.00 15.97 -44.02
C ASP A 72 3.71 16.62 -45.38
N LYS A 73 4.73 16.94 -46.19
CA LYS A 73 4.55 17.47 -47.56
C LYS A 73 3.80 16.52 -48.49
N LEU A 74 4.12 15.23 -48.44
CA LEU A 74 3.41 14.21 -49.24
C LEU A 74 1.93 14.13 -48.83
N LEU A 75 1.65 14.13 -47.53
CA LEU A 75 0.28 14.10 -47.01
C LEU A 75 -0.51 15.36 -47.40
N GLU A 76 0.11 16.54 -47.31
CA GLU A 76 -0.48 17.82 -47.74
C GLU A 76 -0.87 17.82 -49.23
N GLU A 77 -0.02 17.23 -50.08
CA GLU A 77 -0.26 17.12 -51.53
C GLU A 77 -1.25 15.99 -51.89
N GLY A 78 -1.72 15.22 -50.89
CA GLY A 78 -2.76 14.21 -51.06
C GLY A 78 -2.25 12.83 -51.51
N TYR A 79 -0.94 12.57 -51.37
CA TYR A 79 -0.40 11.24 -51.60
C TYR A 79 -0.97 10.20 -50.63
N GLU A 80 -1.08 8.96 -51.09
CA GLU A 80 -1.16 7.80 -50.20
C GLU A 80 0.22 7.54 -49.61
N VAL A 81 0.37 7.69 -48.29
CA VAL A 81 1.65 7.53 -47.59
C VAL A 81 1.59 6.31 -46.65
N PRO A 82 1.88 5.10 -47.16
CA PRO A 82 1.72 3.88 -46.37
C PRO A 82 2.79 3.75 -45.28
N ALA A 83 2.47 2.98 -44.24
CA ALA A 83 3.50 2.41 -43.38
C ALA A 83 4.25 1.30 -44.13
N ILE A 84 5.58 1.30 -44.09
CA ILE A 84 6.41 0.26 -44.70
C ILE A 84 6.90 -0.68 -43.61
N VAL A 85 6.30 -1.87 -43.55
CA VAL A 85 6.60 -2.91 -42.55
C VAL A 85 7.31 -4.06 -43.24
N HIS A 86 8.56 -4.33 -42.84
CA HIS A 86 9.31 -5.44 -43.41
C HIS A 86 8.61 -6.78 -43.12
N PRO A 87 8.57 -7.75 -44.06
CA PRO A 87 7.88 -9.04 -43.87
C PRO A 87 8.35 -9.85 -42.66
N SER A 88 9.57 -9.60 -42.17
CA SER A 88 10.14 -10.26 -40.99
C SER A 88 9.93 -9.51 -39.67
N ALA A 89 9.25 -8.37 -39.69
CA ALA A 89 8.86 -7.64 -38.48
C ALA A 89 7.63 -8.30 -37.84
N VAL A 90 7.49 -8.17 -36.52
CA VAL A 90 6.32 -8.64 -35.77
C VAL A 90 5.58 -7.41 -35.26
N VAL A 91 4.34 -7.21 -35.72
CA VAL A 91 3.49 -6.09 -35.29
C VAL A 91 2.20 -6.68 -34.73
N SER A 92 1.86 -6.31 -33.49
CA SER A 92 0.61 -6.72 -32.84
C SER A 92 -0.61 -6.20 -33.63
N PRO A 93 -1.69 -7.00 -33.78
CA PRO A 93 -2.92 -6.54 -34.43
C PRO A 93 -3.59 -5.32 -33.77
N SER A 94 -3.27 -5.04 -32.51
CA SER A 94 -3.79 -3.88 -31.76
C SER A 94 -2.88 -2.66 -31.83
N ALA A 95 -1.70 -2.78 -32.44
CA ALA A 95 -0.82 -1.64 -32.63
C ALA A 95 -1.37 -0.71 -33.74
N VAL A 96 -1.23 0.59 -33.53
CA VAL A 96 -1.65 1.61 -34.50
C VAL A 96 -0.42 2.17 -35.18
N LEU A 97 -0.33 2.00 -36.50
CA LEU A 97 0.73 2.56 -37.33
C LEU A 97 0.22 3.76 -38.12
N GLU A 98 0.83 4.93 -37.93
CA GLU A 98 0.51 6.14 -38.68
C GLU A 98 1.26 6.24 -40.01
N PRO A 99 0.84 7.12 -40.94
CA PRO A 99 1.43 7.26 -42.27
C PRO A 99 2.95 7.47 -42.30
N GLY A 100 3.60 6.86 -43.28
CA GLY A 100 5.04 7.04 -43.54
C GLY A 100 5.96 6.54 -42.44
N CYS A 101 5.47 5.75 -41.48
CA CYS A 101 6.34 5.06 -40.54
C CYS A 101 6.99 3.81 -41.17
N PHE A 102 8.12 3.41 -40.60
CA PHE A 102 8.93 2.29 -41.06
C PHE A 102 9.18 1.32 -39.92
N VAL A 103 8.88 0.03 -40.12
CA VAL A 103 9.19 -1.04 -39.17
C VAL A 103 10.08 -2.05 -39.88
N MET A 104 11.37 -2.06 -39.51
CA MET A 104 12.42 -2.72 -40.29
C MET A 104 12.64 -4.18 -39.85
N GLN A 105 13.63 -4.85 -40.46
CA GLN A 105 13.88 -6.29 -40.32
C GLN A 105 13.93 -6.71 -38.84
N ARG A 106 13.09 -7.69 -38.48
CA ARG A 106 13.08 -8.34 -37.15
C ARG A 106 12.75 -7.37 -36.00
N ALA A 107 12.24 -6.18 -36.30
CA ALA A 107 11.70 -5.29 -35.28
C ALA A 107 10.38 -5.85 -34.72
N VAL A 108 10.07 -5.53 -33.47
CA VAL A 108 8.86 -5.96 -32.77
C VAL A 108 8.10 -4.73 -32.26
N VAL A 109 6.80 -4.66 -32.55
CA VAL A 109 5.87 -3.64 -32.02
C VAL A 109 4.72 -4.38 -31.32
N ASN A 110 4.67 -4.29 -29.99
CA ASN A 110 3.74 -5.06 -29.17
C ASN A 110 2.35 -4.39 -29.01
N THR A 111 1.50 -5.05 -28.21
CA THR A 111 0.08 -4.73 -28.05
C THR A 111 -0.18 -3.31 -27.56
N ASN A 112 -1.27 -2.69 -28.04
CA ASN A 112 -1.72 -1.35 -27.64
C ASN A 112 -0.67 -0.23 -27.82
N THR A 113 0.30 -0.41 -28.72
CA THR A 113 1.34 0.58 -28.98
C THR A 113 0.98 1.46 -30.16
N ARG A 114 1.31 2.76 -30.09
CA ARG A 114 1.08 3.74 -31.15
C ARG A 114 2.41 4.16 -31.77
N ILE A 115 2.58 3.90 -33.06
CA ILE A 115 3.72 4.35 -33.86
C ILE A 115 3.27 5.54 -34.70
N GLY A 116 3.80 6.71 -34.35
CA GLY A 116 3.48 7.98 -35.00
C GLY A 116 4.01 8.08 -36.43
N ARG A 117 3.50 9.09 -37.17
CA ARG A 117 3.89 9.29 -38.56
C ARG A 117 5.38 9.56 -38.70
N ALA A 118 5.96 9.15 -39.83
CA ALA A 118 7.40 9.28 -40.10
C ALA A 118 8.33 8.64 -39.04
N VAL A 119 7.83 7.78 -38.16
CA VAL A 119 8.68 7.08 -37.19
C VAL A 119 9.52 6.01 -37.89
N LEU A 120 10.75 5.81 -37.43
CA LEU A 120 11.58 4.67 -37.83
C LEU A 120 11.79 3.75 -36.62
N VAL A 121 11.20 2.55 -36.65
CA VAL A 121 11.54 1.43 -35.78
C VAL A 121 12.56 0.56 -36.53
N ASN A 122 13.84 0.75 -36.20
CA ASN A 122 14.94 0.18 -36.98
C ASN A 122 15.15 -1.32 -36.71
N SER A 123 16.00 -1.97 -37.49
CA SER A 123 16.14 -3.43 -37.50
C SER A 123 16.51 -3.97 -36.11
N GLY A 124 15.80 -5.01 -35.70
CA GLY A 124 15.94 -5.66 -34.39
C GLY A 124 15.46 -4.84 -33.18
N ALA A 125 14.91 -3.64 -33.38
CA ALA A 125 14.38 -2.84 -32.27
C ALA A 125 13.06 -3.41 -31.73
N ILE A 126 12.83 -3.24 -30.42
CA ILE A 126 11.61 -3.69 -29.74
C ILE A 126 10.91 -2.47 -29.15
N VAL A 127 9.64 -2.31 -29.47
CA VAL A 127 8.73 -1.38 -28.79
C VAL A 127 7.66 -2.20 -28.09
N ASP A 128 7.78 -2.28 -26.76
CA ASP A 128 6.92 -3.12 -25.94
C ASP A 128 5.52 -2.49 -25.74
N HIS A 129 4.64 -3.20 -25.04
CA HIS A 129 3.21 -2.87 -24.98
C HIS A 129 2.88 -1.52 -24.34
N ASN A 130 1.70 -0.99 -24.65
CA ASN A 130 1.15 0.27 -24.11
C ASN A 130 2.07 1.49 -24.28
N SER A 131 2.92 1.52 -25.32
CA SER A 131 3.88 2.60 -25.54
C SER A 131 3.45 3.54 -26.66
N ALA A 132 3.96 4.77 -26.65
CA ALA A 132 3.73 5.76 -27.70
C ALA A 132 5.07 6.24 -28.27
N VAL A 133 5.29 6.04 -29.57
CA VAL A 133 6.45 6.57 -30.29
C VAL A 133 5.97 7.72 -31.17
N CYS A 134 6.22 8.95 -30.75
CA CYS A 134 5.66 10.15 -31.37
C CYS A 134 6.28 10.47 -32.74
N ALA A 135 5.63 11.35 -33.50
CA ALA A 135 5.96 11.66 -34.89
C ALA A 135 7.45 11.94 -35.14
N GLY A 136 8.00 11.38 -36.21
CA GLY A 136 9.40 11.57 -36.60
C GLY A 136 10.42 11.01 -35.61
N ALA A 137 10.03 10.30 -34.55
CA ALA A 137 11.00 9.64 -33.68
C ALA A 137 11.76 8.52 -34.41
N HIS A 138 12.92 8.15 -33.87
CA HIS A 138 13.78 7.09 -34.42
C HIS A 138 14.21 6.17 -33.29
N VAL A 139 13.70 4.94 -33.31
CA VAL A 139 14.10 3.85 -32.42
C VAL A 139 15.26 3.09 -33.06
N GLY A 140 16.46 3.21 -32.49
CA GLY A 140 17.73 2.76 -33.06
C GLY A 140 17.86 1.24 -33.20
N LEU A 141 18.86 0.79 -33.98
CA LEU A 141 19.15 -0.63 -34.22
C LEU A 141 19.26 -1.42 -32.91
N GLY A 142 18.50 -2.50 -32.78
CA GLY A 142 18.55 -3.38 -31.60
C GLY A 142 18.18 -2.73 -30.26
N SER A 143 17.60 -1.52 -30.25
CA SER A 143 17.19 -0.84 -29.02
C SER A 143 15.89 -1.44 -28.46
N VAL A 144 15.66 -1.26 -27.15
CA VAL A 144 14.48 -1.78 -26.46
C VAL A 144 13.75 -0.64 -25.76
N VAL A 145 12.52 -0.36 -26.19
CA VAL A 145 11.59 0.51 -25.48
C VAL A 145 10.68 -0.39 -24.65
N LYS A 146 10.82 -0.37 -23.32
CA LYS A 146 9.99 -1.15 -22.39
C LYS A 146 8.54 -0.67 -22.41
N SER A 147 7.67 -1.42 -21.73
CA SER A 147 6.24 -1.08 -21.67
C SER A 147 6.01 0.31 -21.09
N ASP A 148 4.87 0.91 -21.44
CA ASP A 148 4.38 2.16 -20.86
C ASP A 148 5.38 3.33 -21.03
N CYS A 149 6.06 3.39 -22.17
CA CYS A 149 7.00 4.45 -22.52
C CYS A 149 6.43 5.43 -23.54
N THR A 150 6.82 6.70 -23.43
CA THR A 150 6.59 7.72 -24.47
C THR A 150 7.93 8.19 -25.04
N ILE A 151 8.17 7.95 -26.34
CA ILE A 151 9.29 8.52 -27.07
C ILE A 151 8.82 9.81 -27.74
N GLU A 152 9.41 10.94 -27.36
CA GLU A 152 9.01 12.27 -27.84
C GLU A 152 9.22 12.48 -29.35
N SER A 153 8.48 13.43 -29.91
CA SER A 153 8.54 13.78 -31.34
C SER A 153 9.96 14.17 -31.75
N GLY A 154 10.46 13.59 -32.85
CA GLY A 154 11.81 13.84 -33.35
C GLY A 154 12.95 13.36 -32.44
N ARG A 155 12.67 12.65 -31.34
CA ARG A 155 13.71 12.04 -30.49
C ARG A 155 14.35 10.86 -31.22
N LYS A 156 15.66 10.68 -31.01
CA LYS A 156 16.40 9.50 -31.43
C LYS A 156 16.79 8.69 -30.20
N VAL A 157 16.41 7.42 -30.19
CA VAL A 157 16.92 6.38 -29.27
C VAL A 157 18.14 5.76 -29.95
N GLU A 158 19.26 5.71 -29.26
CA GLU A 158 20.51 5.24 -29.84
C GLU A 158 20.49 3.71 -30.02
N ALA A 159 21.37 3.21 -30.90
CA ALA A 159 21.46 1.78 -31.16
C ALA A 159 21.82 1.02 -29.87
N GLY A 160 21.08 -0.05 -29.58
CA GLY A 160 21.25 -0.87 -28.37
C GLY A 160 20.79 -0.21 -27.05
N GLU A 161 20.26 1.01 -27.07
CA GLU A 161 19.77 1.68 -25.87
C GLU A 161 18.49 0.99 -25.32
N VAL A 162 18.35 0.93 -23.99
CA VAL A 162 17.13 0.46 -23.32
C VAL A 162 16.41 1.65 -22.69
N ILE A 163 15.22 1.97 -23.18
CA ILE A 163 14.33 2.98 -22.63
C ILE A 163 13.40 2.34 -21.61
N PHE A 164 13.39 2.91 -20.40
CA PHE A 164 12.49 2.54 -19.32
C PHE A 164 11.33 3.53 -19.24
N SER A 165 10.18 3.10 -18.72
CA SER A 165 9.02 3.96 -18.51
C SER A 165 9.41 5.19 -17.68
N THR A 166 9.21 6.38 -18.24
CA THR A 166 9.26 7.62 -17.48
C THR A 166 7.96 7.72 -16.72
N ARG A 167 8.03 7.35 -15.43
CA ARG A 167 6.90 7.51 -14.53
C ARG A 167 6.46 8.97 -14.52
N ARG A 168 5.15 9.17 -14.60
CA ARG A 168 4.52 10.46 -14.34
C ARG A 168 4.93 10.89 -12.94
N LYS A 169 5.40 12.14 -12.81
CA LYS A 169 5.62 12.76 -11.51
C LYS A 169 4.25 12.93 -10.83
N ILE A 170 4.14 12.45 -9.60
CA ILE A 170 2.94 12.53 -8.77
C ILE A 170 3.24 13.49 -7.63
N GLU A 171 2.35 14.45 -7.39
CA GLU A 171 2.51 15.41 -6.30
C GLU A 171 2.49 14.67 -4.94
N GLY A 172 3.37 15.09 -4.02
CA GLY A 172 3.55 14.47 -2.71
C GLY A 172 4.29 13.12 -2.71
N VAL A 173 4.67 12.59 -3.88
CA VAL A 173 5.67 11.53 -3.97
C VAL A 173 7.07 12.16 -3.89
N ASP A 174 7.67 12.10 -2.72
CA ASP A 174 8.97 12.72 -2.41
C ASP A 174 10.15 11.73 -2.44
N SER A 175 9.88 10.44 -2.54
CA SER A 175 10.88 9.37 -2.54
C SER A 175 10.63 8.36 -3.66
N ARG A 176 11.71 7.71 -4.09
CA ARG A 176 11.64 6.66 -5.13
C ARG A 176 10.86 5.44 -4.66
N SER A 177 11.00 5.05 -3.39
CA SER A 177 10.27 3.94 -2.77
C SER A 177 8.76 4.17 -2.77
N LEU A 178 8.30 5.36 -2.38
CA LEU A 178 6.89 5.74 -2.45
C LEU A 178 6.38 5.72 -3.91
N GLU A 179 7.17 6.21 -4.86
CA GLU A 179 6.83 6.11 -6.29
C GLU A 179 6.70 4.66 -6.74
N ASP A 180 7.67 3.80 -6.40
CA ASP A 180 7.67 2.38 -6.72
C ASP A 180 6.39 1.70 -6.18
N ALA A 181 6.03 1.96 -4.93
CA ALA A 181 4.84 1.41 -4.30
C ALA A 181 3.54 1.86 -5.00
N VAL A 182 3.37 3.16 -5.27
CA VAL A 182 2.19 3.69 -5.98
C VAL A 182 2.02 3.05 -7.37
N TYR A 183 3.12 2.77 -8.07
CA TYR A 183 3.08 2.09 -9.37
C TYR A 183 2.83 0.59 -9.24
N ALA A 184 3.37 -0.07 -8.22
CA ALA A 184 3.17 -1.50 -7.95
C ALA A 184 1.70 -1.86 -7.67
N PHE A 185 0.98 -1.00 -6.93
CA PHE A 185 -0.47 -1.12 -6.72
C PHE A 185 -1.31 -0.58 -7.88
N GLY A 186 -0.64 0.00 -8.88
CA GLY A 186 -1.25 0.29 -10.16
C GLY A 186 -1.83 1.67 -10.35
N PHE A 187 -1.65 2.56 -9.37
CA PHE A 187 -2.25 3.89 -9.37
C PHE A 187 -1.41 4.93 -10.12
N GLY A 188 -0.15 4.63 -10.43
CA GLY A 188 0.83 5.62 -10.93
C GLY A 188 0.38 6.47 -12.13
N GLN A 189 -0.44 5.92 -13.04
CA GLN A 189 -0.92 6.66 -14.21
C GLN A 189 -2.13 7.57 -13.94
N GLN A 190 -2.84 7.36 -12.83
CA GLN A 190 -4.11 8.04 -12.53
C GLN A 190 -4.06 8.85 -11.22
N CYS A 191 -3.25 8.46 -10.25
CA CYS A 191 -3.15 9.06 -8.92
C CYS A 191 -2.81 10.55 -8.97
N SER A 192 -3.75 11.41 -8.58
CA SER A 192 -3.60 12.86 -8.60
C SER A 192 -2.43 13.29 -7.71
N TYR A 193 -2.45 12.89 -6.44
CA TYR A 193 -1.39 13.16 -5.46
C TYR A 193 -1.45 12.17 -4.29
N VAL A 194 -0.39 12.17 -3.47
CA VAL A 194 -0.33 11.47 -2.18
C VAL A 194 0.02 12.46 -1.08
N LYS A 195 -0.40 12.17 0.14
CA LYS A 195 0.03 12.96 1.32
C LYS A 195 0.15 12.07 2.56
N PRO A 196 1.02 12.42 3.52
CA PRO A 196 1.03 11.77 4.83
C PRO A 196 -0.37 11.77 5.46
N PHE A 197 -0.75 10.66 6.08
CA PHE A 197 -2.10 10.44 6.59
C PHE A 197 -2.09 9.72 7.94
N GLY A 198 -2.95 10.18 8.86
CA GLY A 198 -3.12 9.60 10.19
C GLY A 198 -2.07 10.06 11.21
N GLU A 199 -2.28 9.64 12.46
CA GLU A 199 -1.41 9.93 13.62
C GLU A 199 -0.66 8.68 14.12
N GLY A 200 -0.76 7.57 13.39
CA GLY A 200 -0.17 6.28 13.75
C GLY A 200 1.33 6.36 14.01
N HIS A 201 1.81 5.61 15.01
CA HIS A 201 3.18 5.70 15.49
C HIS A 201 4.12 4.63 14.93
N ILE A 202 3.59 3.52 14.40
CA ILE A 202 4.35 2.34 13.98
C ILE A 202 4.70 2.41 12.49
N ASN A 203 3.69 2.37 11.62
CA ASN A 203 3.85 2.37 10.18
C ASN A 203 3.83 3.79 9.61
N GLU A 204 4.50 4.00 8.49
CA GLU A 204 4.38 5.24 7.74
C GLU A 204 3.20 5.13 6.77
N THR A 205 2.27 6.09 6.86
CA THR A 205 0.96 5.99 6.22
C THR A 205 0.69 7.19 5.31
N TYR A 206 0.20 6.92 4.11
CA TYR A 206 -0.13 7.90 3.09
C TYR A 206 -1.56 7.70 2.58
N ALA A 207 -2.28 8.79 2.35
CA ALA A 207 -3.54 8.78 1.63
C ALA A 207 -3.28 9.02 0.13
N VAL A 208 -3.79 8.13 -0.72
CA VAL A 208 -3.68 8.19 -2.18
C VAL A 208 -4.96 8.82 -2.74
N TYR A 209 -4.80 9.99 -3.34
CA TYR A 209 -5.89 10.74 -3.96
C TYR A 209 -6.03 10.38 -5.44
N MET A 210 -7.25 10.13 -5.85
CA MET A 210 -7.62 9.76 -7.21
C MET A 210 -8.62 10.78 -7.77
N PRO A 211 -8.65 11.00 -9.10
CA PRO A 211 -9.61 11.90 -9.71
C PRO A 211 -11.04 11.36 -9.56
N GLY A 212 -11.90 12.11 -8.87
CA GLY A 212 -13.31 11.80 -8.72
C GLY A 212 -14.14 12.10 -9.97
N ALA A 213 -15.29 11.44 -10.08
CA ALA A 213 -16.21 11.64 -11.20
C ALA A 213 -16.82 13.06 -11.25
N ASP A 214 -16.85 13.76 -10.12
CA ASP A 214 -17.28 15.15 -9.99
C ASP A 214 -16.16 16.18 -10.27
N GLY A 215 -14.99 15.70 -10.70
CA GLY A 215 -13.81 16.51 -10.97
C GLY A 215 -13.03 16.92 -9.72
N LYS A 216 -13.39 16.41 -8.53
CA LYS A 216 -12.63 16.63 -7.30
C LYS A 216 -11.80 15.40 -6.96
N ASP A 217 -10.57 15.62 -6.55
CA ASP A 217 -9.72 14.53 -6.07
C ASP A 217 -10.21 14.05 -4.70
N THR A 218 -10.42 12.74 -4.57
CA THR A 218 -10.86 12.11 -3.33
C THR A 218 -9.87 11.04 -2.87
N PRO A 219 -9.70 10.84 -1.55
CA PRO A 219 -8.89 9.74 -1.05
C PRO A 219 -9.65 8.44 -1.31
N LEU A 220 -9.03 7.52 -2.06
CA LEU A 220 -9.61 6.20 -2.32
C LEU A 220 -8.80 5.07 -1.70
N TYR A 221 -7.53 5.31 -1.43
CA TYR A 221 -6.64 4.29 -0.88
C TYR A 221 -5.77 4.83 0.23
N VAL A 222 -5.37 3.94 1.12
CA VAL A 222 -4.32 4.16 2.11
C VAL A 222 -3.16 3.26 1.74
N LEU A 223 -1.98 3.84 1.62
CA LEU A 223 -0.72 3.15 1.32
C LEU A 223 0.17 3.22 2.56
N GLN A 224 0.69 2.09 2.98
CA GLN A 224 1.49 1.99 4.22
C GLN A 224 2.81 1.28 3.97
N ARG A 225 3.90 1.84 4.49
CA ARG A 225 5.17 1.13 4.65
C ARG A 225 5.19 0.46 6.02
N ILE A 226 5.29 -0.87 6.03
CA ILE A 226 5.26 -1.68 7.26
C ILE A 226 6.61 -1.54 7.98
N ASN A 227 6.56 -1.34 9.29
CA ASN A 227 7.77 -1.16 10.10
C ASN A 227 8.46 -2.50 10.41
N ILE A 228 9.50 -2.84 9.65
CA ILE A 228 10.29 -4.07 9.83
C ILE A 228 11.10 -4.12 11.13
N ASN A 229 11.22 -3.01 11.85
CA ASN A 229 11.86 -3.04 13.18
C ASN A 229 10.95 -3.72 14.20
N VAL A 230 9.63 -3.59 14.04
CA VAL A 230 8.61 -4.24 14.87
C VAL A 230 8.18 -5.57 14.26
N PHE A 231 7.78 -5.56 12.99
CA PHE A 231 7.25 -6.72 12.28
C PHE A 231 8.32 -7.39 11.43
N LYS A 232 9.00 -8.39 12.00
CA LYS A 232 10.15 -9.05 11.35
C LYS A 232 9.79 -9.91 10.14
N ASN A 233 8.55 -10.40 10.08
CA ASN A 233 8.04 -11.27 9.03
C ASN A 233 6.79 -10.62 8.40
N PRO A 234 6.95 -9.63 7.50
CA PRO A 234 5.81 -8.91 6.90
C PRO A 234 4.90 -9.82 6.07
N ASP A 235 5.44 -10.90 5.50
CA ASP A 235 4.68 -11.95 4.83
C ASP A 235 3.67 -12.63 5.75
N GLN A 236 4.07 -12.95 6.99
CA GLN A 236 3.19 -13.54 8.01
C GLN A 236 2.12 -12.56 8.49
N VAL A 237 2.49 -11.28 8.68
CA VAL A 237 1.53 -10.21 9.01
C VAL A 237 0.46 -10.12 7.92
N MET A 238 0.89 -10.06 6.65
CA MET A 238 -0.05 -9.97 5.54
C MET A 238 -0.88 -11.24 5.36
N ALA A 239 -0.33 -12.43 5.63
CA ALA A 239 -1.09 -13.67 5.61
C ALA A 239 -2.23 -13.68 6.64
N ASN A 240 -1.95 -13.25 7.88
CA ASN A 240 -2.97 -13.11 8.92
C ASN A 240 -4.04 -12.09 8.51
N ILE A 241 -3.62 -10.90 8.06
CA ILE A 241 -4.52 -9.83 7.67
C ILE A 241 -5.45 -10.27 6.53
N PHE A 242 -4.92 -10.84 5.45
CA PHE A 242 -5.76 -11.29 4.33
C PHE A 242 -6.69 -12.42 4.76
N GLY A 243 -6.20 -13.41 5.54
CA GLY A 243 -7.02 -14.52 6.01
C GLY A 243 -8.21 -14.05 6.85
N VAL A 244 -7.96 -13.16 7.81
CA VAL A 244 -9.02 -12.63 8.68
C VAL A 244 -9.96 -11.69 7.93
N THR A 245 -9.44 -10.75 7.15
CA THR A 245 -10.31 -9.79 6.44
C THR A 245 -11.16 -10.46 5.38
N GLU A 246 -10.66 -11.46 4.65
CA GLU A 246 -11.47 -12.23 3.70
C GLU A 246 -12.58 -13.02 4.40
N TYR A 247 -12.29 -13.59 5.58
CA TYR A 247 -13.28 -14.29 6.39
C TYR A 247 -14.35 -13.35 6.98
N LEU A 248 -13.96 -12.21 7.55
CA LEU A 248 -14.91 -11.19 8.02
C LEU A 248 -15.81 -10.71 6.87
N ARG A 249 -15.25 -10.51 5.68
CA ARG A 249 -16.02 -10.14 4.48
C ARG A 249 -17.01 -11.21 4.05
N SER A 250 -16.76 -12.50 4.28
CA SER A 250 -17.80 -13.52 4.07
C SER A 250 -18.95 -13.38 5.07
N MET A 251 -18.64 -13.17 6.35
CA MET A 251 -19.65 -13.02 7.41
C MET A 251 -20.54 -11.79 7.17
N ILE A 252 -19.93 -10.62 6.95
CA ILE A 252 -20.64 -9.35 6.69
C ILE A 252 -21.54 -9.48 5.46
N ARG A 253 -21.09 -10.20 4.42
CA ARG A 253 -21.91 -10.44 3.22
C ARG A 253 -23.14 -11.28 3.52
N GLU A 254 -23.01 -12.31 4.37
CA GLU A 254 -24.13 -13.17 4.77
C GLU A 254 -25.13 -12.41 5.66
N GLU A 255 -24.64 -11.49 6.49
CA GLU A 255 -25.45 -10.59 7.33
C GLU A 255 -26.10 -9.44 6.54
N GLY A 256 -25.67 -9.23 5.28
CA GLY A 256 -26.19 -8.18 4.40
C GLY A 256 -25.61 -6.79 4.66
N GLY A 257 -24.43 -6.71 5.30
CA GLY A 257 -23.73 -5.47 5.61
C GLY A 257 -22.95 -4.86 4.44
N ASP A 258 -22.38 -3.69 4.68
CA ASP A 258 -21.57 -2.91 3.76
C ASP A 258 -20.08 -3.32 3.84
N LEU A 259 -19.65 -4.15 2.90
CA LEU A 259 -18.29 -4.66 2.81
C LEU A 259 -17.22 -3.57 2.67
N ASP A 260 -17.55 -2.40 2.13
CA ASP A 260 -16.56 -1.35 1.90
C ASP A 260 -16.38 -0.46 3.14
N ARG A 261 -17.22 -0.65 4.17
CA ARG A 261 -17.19 0.13 5.42
C ARG A 261 -17.02 -0.71 6.67
N GLU A 262 -17.54 -1.94 6.69
CA GLU A 262 -17.57 -2.80 7.88
C GLU A 262 -16.34 -3.72 8.02
N ALA A 263 -15.50 -3.84 6.98
CA ALA A 263 -14.20 -4.51 7.07
C ALA A 263 -13.14 -3.81 6.23
N LEU A 264 -11.89 -3.84 6.71
CA LEU A 264 -10.76 -3.35 5.93
C LEU A 264 -10.59 -4.20 4.67
N SER A 265 -10.40 -3.51 3.54
CA SER A 265 -10.25 -4.14 2.22
C SER A 265 -8.83 -3.92 1.71
N TYR A 266 -7.98 -4.93 1.86
CA TYR A 266 -6.60 -4.90 1.37
C TYR A 266 -6.52 -5.20 -0.13
N ILE A 267 -5.61 -4.50 -0.79
CA ILE A 267 -5.45 -4.52 -2.25
C ILE A 267 -4.14 -5.23 -2.58
N LYS A 268 -4.22 -6.25 -3.44
CA LYS A 268 -3.03 -6.91 -3.99
C LYS A 268 -2.36 -6.03 -5.04
N THR A 269 -1.06 -6.22 -5.22
CA THR A 269 -0.30 -5.54 -6.29
C THR A 269 -0.87 -5.92 -7.67
N LYS A 270 -0.44 -5.22 -8.73
CA LYS A 270 -0.76 -5.60 -10.13
C LYS A 270 -0.34 -7.01 -10.51
N SER A 271 0.70 -7.55 -9.86
CA SER A 271 1.21 -8.91 -10.06
C SER A 271 0.55 -9.95 -9.14
N GLY A 272 -0.29 -9.51 -8.19
CA GLY A 272 -1.10 -10.39 -7.34
C GLY A 272 -0.48 -10.73 -5.98
N GLU A 273 0.64 -10.10 -5.60
CA GLU A 273 1.21 -10.24 -4.25
C GLU A 273 0.40 -9.44 -3.21
N SER A 274 0.44 -9.88 -1.95
CA SER A 274 -0.23 -9.23 -0.82
C SER A 274 0.44 -7.92 -0.38
N TYR A 275 1.71 -7.73 -0.72
CA TYR A 275 2.48 -6.50 -0.50
C TYR A 275 3.55 -6.35 -1.58
N PHE A 276 4.08 -5.13 -1.73
CA PHE A 276 5.19 -4.78 -2.61
C PHE A 276 6.45 -4.55 -1.78
N GLU A 277 7.59 -5.09 -2.18
CA GLU A 277 8.88 -4.80 -1.56
C GLU A 277 9.66 -3.81 -2.43
N ASP A 278 10.10 -2.69 -1.85
CA ASP A 278 10.90 -1.70 -2.56
C ASP A 278 12.37 -2.12 -2.71
N ALA A 279 13.17 -1.30 -3.39
CA ALA A 279 14.57 -1.59 -3.67
C ALA A 279 15.45 -1.71 -2.39
N ASP A 280 14.99 -1.18 -1.26
CA ASP A 280 15.67 -1.22 0.04
C ASP A 280 15.13 -2.35 0.92
N GLY A 281 14.32 -3.25 0.37
CA GLY A 281 13.72 -4.37 1.10
C GLY A 281 12.59 -3.94 2.04
N GLN A 282 12.02 -2.73 1.88
CA GLN A 282 10.92 -2.28 2.74
C GLN A 282 9.57 -2.73 2.16
N PRO A 283 8.73 -3.40 2.97
CA PRO A 283 7.39 -3.84 2.57
C PRO A 283 6.37 -2.69 2.57
N TRP A 284 5.59 -2.62 1.50
CA TRP A 284 4.49 -1.68 1.28
C TRP A 284 3.19 -2.43 1.04
N ARG A 285 2.13 -2.03 1.72
CA ARG A 285 0.78 -2.59 1.53
C ARG A 285 -0.21 -1.48 1.19
N CYS A 286 -1.33 -1.87 0.60
CA CYS A 286 -2.40 -0.94 0.27
C CYS A 286 -3.76 -1.48 0.72
N LEU A 287 -4.64 -0.57 1.11
CA LEU A 287 -6.03 -0.85 1.45
C LEU A 287 -6.94 0.27 0.93
N HIS A 288 -8.23 -0.02 0.81
CA HIS A 288 -9.23 1.00 0.52
C HIS A 288 -9.37 2.00 1.68
N TYR A 289 -9.57 3.26 1.32
CA TYR A 289 -9.96 4.31 2.26
C TYR A 289 -11.44 4.17 2.60
N VAL A 290 -11.79 4.20 3.89
CA VAL A 290 -13.18 4.12 4.36
C VAL A 290 -13.77 5.54 4.48
N PRO A 291 -14.69 5.94 3.58
CA PRO A 291 -15.25 7.30 3.58
C PRO A 291 -16.21 7.56 4.75
N ASP A 292 -16.43 8.85 5.02
CA ASP A 292 -17.35 9.35 6.04
C ASP A 292 -17.14 8.73 7.43
N SER A 293 -15.87 8.45 7.75
CA SER A 293 -15.44 7.89 9.02
C SER A 293 -14.67 8.91 9.86
N VAL A 294 -14.68 8.71 11.18
CA VAL A 294 -13.89 9.46 12.16
C VAL A 294 -13.20 8.51 13.14
N CYS A 295 -12.03 8.89 13.61
CA CYS A 295 -11.26 8.16 14.62
C CYS A 295 -11.09 9.07 15.83
N TYR A 296 -11.40 8.57 17.03
CA TYR A 296 -11.29 9.32 18.28
C TYR A 296 -9.99 8.95 19.01
N GLN A 297 -9.22 9.96 19.42
CA GLN A 297 -7.95 9.72 20.14
C GLN A 297 -8.16 9.45 21.63
N MET A 298 -9.29 9.86 22.21
CA MET A 298 -9.64 9.63 23.60
C MET A 298 -11.15 9.46 23.75
N VAL A 299 -11.60 8.88 24.86
CA VAL A 299 -13.02 8.83 25.20
C VAL A 299 -13.46 10.21 25.68
N GLU A 300 -14.18 10.94 24.83
CA GLU A 300 -14.76 12.25 25.17
C GLU A 300 -16.18 12.12 25.72
N ARG A 301 -16.89 11.06 25.29
CA ARG A 301 -18.27 10.77 25.67
C ARG A 301 -18.45 9.27 25.92
N PRO A 302 -19.21 8.87 26.96
CA PRO A 302 -19.38 7.45 27.28
C PRO A 302 -19.94 6.60 26.14
N GLU A 303 -20.73 7.19 25.24
CA GLU A 303 -21.29 6.50 24.06
C GLU A 303 -20.20 6.02 23.09
N GLN A 304 -19.08 6.74 22.95
CA GLN A 304 -17.96 6.31 22.11
C GLN A 304 -17.34 5.03 22.66
N PHE A 305 -17.21 4.94 23.98
CA PHE A 305 -16.65 3.76 24.64
C PHE A 305 -17.60 2.57 24.60
N TYR A 306 -18.91 2.82 24.70
CA TYR A 306 -19.93 1.80 24.46
C TYR A 306 -19.88 1.21 23.05
N GLN A 307 -19.80 2.07 22.03
CA GLN A 307 -19.71 1.66 20.62
C GLN A 307 -18.39 0.92 20.34
N SER A 308 -17.31 1.31 21.01
CA SER A 308 -16.05 0.57 20.97
C SER A 308 -16.20 -0.86 21.51
N ALA A 309 -16.87 -0.99 22.65
CA ALA A 309 -17.14 -2.29 23.25
C ALA A 309 -17.99 -3.20 22.36
N LEU A 310 -19.05 -2.65 21.74
CA LEU A 310 -19.85 -3.37 20.75
C LEU A 310 -18.98 -3.86 19.58
N SER A 311 -18.10 -3.01 19.06
CA SER A 311 -17.25 -3.34 17.91
C SER A 311 -16.29 -4.49 18.22
N PHE A 312 -15.55 -4.43 19.34
CA PHE A 312 -14.61 -5.50 19.72
C PHE A 312 -15.32 -6.78 20.19
N GLY A 313 -16.47 -6.67 20.86
CA GLY A 313 -17.28 -7.83 21.20
C GLY A 313 -17.83 -8.53 19.96
N HIS A 314 -18.29 -7.75 18.97
CA HIS A 314 -18.74 -8.27 17.68
C HIS A 314 -17.60 -8.93 16.91
N PHE A 315 -16.42 -8.31 16.89
CA PHE A 315 -15.24 -8.86 16.23
C PHE A 315 -14.83 -10.23 16.80
N LEU A 316 -14.82 -10.37 18.13
CA LEU A 316 -14.57 -11.66 18.77
C LEU A 316 -15.62 -12.70 18.34
N LYS A 317 -16.89 -12.30 18.31
CA LYS A 317 -17.99 -13.19 17.89
C LYS A 317 -17.86 -13.63 16.44
N GLN A 318 -17.63 -12.70 15.52
CA GLN A 318 -17.49 -13.01 14.09
C GLN A 318 -16.35 -14.00 13.87
N LEU A 319 -15.23 -13.87 14.60
CA LEU A 319 -14.06 -14.74 14.50
C LEU A 319 -14.12 -15.98 15.38
N GLY A 320 -15.25 -16.25 16.05
CA GLY A 320 -15.39 -17.37 16.98
C GLY A 320 -15.09 -18.75 16.36
N ASP A 321 -15.42 -18.92 15.08
CA ASP A 321 -15.18 -20.16 14.31
C ASP A 321 -13.91 -20.10 13.44
N TYR A 322 -13.19 -18.98 13.42
CA TYR A 322 -11.94 -18.87 12.68
C TYR A 322 -10.85 -19.69 13.40
N PRO A 323 -10.07 -20.54 12.70
CA PRO A 323 -9.06 -21.38 13.34
C PRO A 323 -7.89 -20.54 13.84
N ALA A 324 -7.92 -20.11 15.11
CA ALA A 324 -6.92 -19.23 15.71
C ALA A 324 -5.49 -19.78 15.53
N GLU A 325 -5.28 -21.08 15.72
CA GLU A 325 -3.98 -21.75 15.56
C GLU A 325 -3.37 -21.64 14.15
N SER A 326 -4.17 -21.27 13.14
CA SER A 326 -3.66 -21.03 11.78
C SER A 326 -2.96 -19.69 11.61
N LEU A 327 -3.14 -18.76 12.56
CA LEU A 327 -2.52 -17.44 12.53
C LEU A 327 -1.08 -17.49 13.06
N TYR A 328 -0.20 -16.74 12.43
CA TYR A 328 1.17 -16.54 12.89
C TYR A 328 1.20 -15.58 14.09
N GLU A 329 2.12 -15.79 15.04
CA GLU A 329 2.47 -14.76 16.03
C GLU A 329 3.29 -13.66 15.35
N THR A 330 2.66 -12.53 15.02
CA THR A 330 3.33 -11.42 14.33
C THR A 330 4.36 -10.73 15.22
N ILE A 331 4.11 -10.73 16.53
CA ILE A 331 5.07 -10.35 17.56
C ILE A 331 5.12 -11.50 18.59
N PRO A 332 6.19 -12.30 18.60
CA PRO A 332 6.28 -13.45 19.50
C PRO A 332 6.11 -13.06 20.96
N LYS A 333 5.24 -13.79 21.67
CA LYS A 333 4.97 -13.58 23.10
C LYS A 333 4.56 -12.15 23.44
N PHE A 334 3.70 -11.55 22.61
CA PHE A 334 3.37 -10.13 22.72
C PHE A 334 2.78 -9.76 24.08
N HIS A 335 1.74 -10.50 24.51
CA HIS A 335 1.04 -10.39 25.80
C HIS A 335 1.36 -11.55 26.75
N ASP A 336 2.58 -12.07 26.69
CA ASP A 336 3.11 -12.94 27.73
C ASP A 336 3.64 -12.04 28.86
N THR A 337 2.77 -11.71 29.81
CA THR A 337 3.10 -10.76 30.89
C THR A 337 4.23 -11.28 31.79
N VAL A 338 4.40 -12.61 31.94
CA VAL A 338 5.54 -13.22 32.64
C VAL A 338 6.85 -12.89 31.93
N LYS A 339 6.88 -13.06 30.61
CA LYS A 339 8.04 -12.66 29.78
C LYS A 339 8.30 -11.16 29.86
N ARG A 340 7.26 -10.31 29.87
CA ARG A 340 7.41 -8.85 30.04
C ARG A 340 8.00 -8.48 31.39
N PHE A 341 7.58 -9.16 32.45
CA PHE A 341 8.15 -9.00 33.79
C PHE A 341 9.64 -9.39 33.83
N HIS A 342 10.02 -10.49 33.16
CA HIS A 342 11.44 -10.86 33.02
C HIS A 342 12.25 -9.83 32.22
N ASP A 343 11.71 -9.31 31.12
CA ASP A 343 12.35 -8.23 30.34
C ASP A 343 12.58 -6.99 31.21
N PHE A 344 11.60 -6.63 32.05
CA PHE A 344 11.72 -5.55 33.03
C PHE A 344 12.83 -5.82 34.06
N LYS A 345 12.90 -7.02 34.65
CA LYS A 345 13.98 -7.39 35.58
C LYS A 345 15.35 -7.32 34.93
N ASP A 346 15.44 -7.69 33.66
CA ASP A 346 16.67 -7.57 32.89
C ASP A 346 17.04 -6.11 32.59
N ALA A 347 16.07 -5.26 32.25
CA ALA A 347 16.27 -3.83 32.08
C ALA A 347 16.75 -3.17 33.38
N LEU A 348 16.13 -3.52 34.52
CA LEU A 348 16.49 -3.05 35.86
C LEU A 348 17.90 -3.49 36.27
N ARG A 349 18.25 -4.75 36.03
CA ARG A 349 19.59 -5.27 36.33
C ARG A 349 20.68 -4.54 35.54
N LYS A 350 20.40 -4.22 34.27
CA LYS A 350 21.36 -3.53 33.40
C LYS A 350 21.43 -2.03 33.69
N ASP A 351 20.28 -1.40 33.99
CA ASP A 351 20.09 0.03 34.24
C ASP A 351 21.04 0.91 33.41
N VAL A 352 21.02 0.74 32.09
CA VAL A 352 22.06 1.26 31.18
C VAL A 352 22.17 2.79 31.20
N LYS A 353 21.14 3.49 31.71
CA LYS A 353 21.11 4.95 31.88
C LYS A 353 21.26 5.41 33.33
N ASN A 354 21.46 4.51 34.29
CA ASN A 354 21.51 4.82 35.73
C ASN A 354 20.26 5.61 36.19
N ARG A 355 19.10 5.18 35.70
CA ARG A 355 17.78 5.81 35.88
C ARG A 355 16.97 5.11 36.97
N ALA A 356 17.32 3.89 37.41
CA ALA A 356 16.58 3.17 38.46
C ALA A 356 16.46 3.98 39.77
N ARG A 357 17.45 4.83 40.08
CA ARG A 357 17.42 5.74 41.24
C ARG A 357 16.28 6.76 41.20
N LEU A 358 15.67 7.01 40.04
CA LEU A 358 14.62 7.99 39.81
C LEU A 358 13.21 7.38 39.93
N CYS A 359 13.09 6.05 40.01
CA CYS A 359 11.81 5.34 39.91
C CYS A 359 11.70 4.14 40.86
N ARG A 360 12.17 4.29 42.11
CA ARG A 360 12.19 3.18 43.09
C ARG A 360 10.80 2.68 43.46
N GLU A 361 9.84 3.59 43.65
CA GLU A 361 8.47 3.24 44.03
C GLU A 361 7.79 2.45 42.91
N GLU A 362 8.02 2.83 41.66
CA GLU A 362 7.51 2.16 40.46
C GLU A 362 8.14 0.77 40.28
N ILE A 363 9.44 0.63 40.57
CA ILE A 363 10.13 -0.66 40.56
C ILE A 363 9.53 -1.60 41.62
N GLU A 364 9.38 -1.12 42.86
CA GLU A 364 8.79 -1.90 43.95
C GLU A 364 7.34 -2.29 43.65
N PHE A 365 6.57 -1.39 43.03
CA PHE A 365 5.20 -1.65 42.59
C PHE A 365 5.12 -2.85 41.64
N VAL A 366 6.02 -2.91 40.64
CA VAL A 366 6.08 -4.02 39.70
C VAL A 366 6.54 -5.31 40.40
N LEU A 367 7.62 -5.26 41.18
CA LEU A 367 8.18 -6.44 41.85
C LEU A 367 7.19 -7.10 42.83
N ALA A 368 6.33 -6.30 43.47
CA ALA A 368 5.30 -6.81 44.38
C ALA A 368 4.19 -7.62 43.67
N ARG A 369 4.12 -7.58 42.33
CA ARG A 369 3.07 -8.21 41.50
C ARG A 369 3.62 -9.30 40.56
N GLU A 370 4.76 -9.90 40.90
CA GLU A 370 5.36 -11.01 40.14
C GLU A 370 4.37 -12.18 39.96
N ASP A 371 3.63 -12.53 41.03
CA ASP A 371 2.68 -13.65 41.01
C ASP A 371 1.47 -13.39 40.09
N ASP A 372 1.02 -12.14 39.98
CA ASP A 372 -0.13 -11.75 39.16
C ASP A 372 0.18 -11.94 37.66
N CYS A 373 1.43 -11.72 37.25
CA CYS A 373 1.84 -11.76 35.84
C CYS A 373 1.55 -13.09 35.13
N GLY A 374 1.40 -14.19 35.89
CA GLY A 374 1.12 -15.52 35.34
C GLY A 374 -0.36 -15.92 35.32
N VAL A 375 -1.28 -15.14 35.86
CA VAL A 375 -2.66 -15.59 36.13
C VAL A 375 -3.40 -16.05 34.87
N LEU A 376 -3.31 -15.31 33.76
CA LEU A 376 -3.99 -15.67 32.51
C LEU A 376 -3.25 -16.76 31.73
N MET A 377 -1.91 -16.66 31.64
CA MET A 377 -1.09 -17.64 30.93
C MET A 377 -1.16 -19.03 31.55
N LYS A 378 -1.19 -19.13 32.89
CA LYS A 378 -1.40 -20.42 33.58
C LYS A 378 -2.73 -21.05 33.20
N GLN A 379 -3.81 -20.27 33.15
CA GLN A 379 -5.12 -20.78 32.76
C GLN A 379 -5.17 -21.20 31.28
N LEU A 380 -4.44 -20.53 30.39
CA LEU A 380 -4.27 -20.97 29.01
C LEU A 380 -3.49 -22.30 28.94
N GLU A 381 -2.36 -22.40 29.64
CA GLU A 381 -1.52 -23.61 29.70
C GLU A 381 -2.26 -24.82 30.30
N GLU A 382 -3.14 -24.57 31.27
CA GLU A 382 -4.00 -25.58 31.90
C GLU A 382 -5.24 -25.93 31.06
N GLY A 383 -5.48 -25.23 29.93
CA GLY A 383 -6.62 -25.44 29.05
C GLY A 383 -7.96 -24.93 29.62
N ILE A 384 -7.92 -24.08 30.64
CA ILE A 384 -9.09 -23.43 31.23
C ILE A 384 -9.60 -22.30 30.33
N LEU A 385 -8.68 -21.49 29.80
CA LEU A 385 -9.00 -20.44 28.82
C LEU A 385 -8.67 -20.94 27.40
N PRO A 386 -9.60 -20.83 26.44
CA PRO A 386 -9.35 -21.20 25.07
C PRO A 386 -8.51 -20.14 24.35
N LEU A 387 -7.77 -20.59 23.34
CA LEU A 387 -7.08 -19.69 22.41
C LEU A 387 -8.11 -19.09 21.43
N ARG A 388 -8.06 -17.78 21.23
CA ARG A 388 -8.95 -17.02 20.34
C ARG A 388 -8.14 -16.26 19.30
N VAL A 389 -8.78 -15.85 18.21
CA VAL A 389 -8.24 -14.78 17.37
C VAL A 389 -8.42 -13.47 18.14
N THR A 390 -7.32 -12.76 18.39
CA THR A 390 -7.33 -11.49 19.11
C THR A 390 -6.67 -10.39 18.28
N HIS A 391 -7.12 -9.16 18.48
CA HIS A 391 -6.57 -7.96 17.87
C HIS A 391 -5.24 -7.55 18.49
N ASN A 392 -5.13 -7.67 19.81
CA ASN A 392 -3.98 -7.37 20.66
C ASN A 392 -3.59 -5.87 20.75
N ASP A 393 -4.35 -4.96 20.13
CA ASP A 393 -4.21 -3.50 20.31
C ASP A 393 -5.58 -2.82 20.24
N THR A 394 -6.43 -3.01 21.25
CA THR A 394 -7.86 -2.68 21.21
C THR A 394 -8.16 -1.27 21.74
N LYS A 395 -7.26 -0.32 21.46
CA LYS A 395 -7.46 1.09 21.78
C LYS A 395 -8.62 1.67 20.98
N LEU A 396 -9.28 2.70 21.54
CA LEU A 396 -10.40 3.38 20.89
C LEU A 396 -10.07 3.91 19.49
N ASN A 397 -8.83 4.37 19.29
CA ASN A 397 -8.37 4.92 18.02
C ASN A 397 -8.14 3.86 16.93
N ASN A 398 -8.24 2.57 17.28
CA ASN A 398 -8.26 1.45 16.33
C ASN A 398 -9.68 1.08 15.87
N ILE A 399 -10.65 1.97 16.09
CA ILE A 399 -12.01 1.86 15.54
C ILE A 399 -12.30 3.08 14.68
N LEU A 400 -12.83 2.82 13.48
CA LEU A 400 -13.46 3.85 12.66
C LEU A 400 -14.93 3.95 13.02
N PHE A 401 -15.40 5.15 13.32
CA PHE A 401 -16.80 5.46 13.62
C PHE A 401 -17.45 6.16 12.43
N ASP A 402 -18.74 5.91 12.21
CA ASP A 402 -19.52 6.67 11.23
C ASP A 402 -19.66 8.12 11.68
N LYS A 403 -19.30 9.05 10.80
CA LYS A 403 -19.32 10.49 11.12
C LYS A 403 -20.73 11.01 11.42
N ASN A 404 -21.76 10.37 10.88
CA ASN A 404 -23.15 10.81 10.98
C ASN A 404 -23.91 10.10 12.10
N THR A 405 -23.76 8.77 12.22
CA THR A 405 -24.49 7.97 13.22
C THR A 405 -23.72 7.83 14.54
N GLY A 406 -22.38 7.88 14.50
CA GLY A 406 -21.52 7.63 15.65
C GLY A 406 -21.35 6.14 15.98
N GLU A 407 -21.84 5.24 15.14
CA GLU A 407 -21.69 3.78 15.29
C GLU A 407 -20.29 3.33 14.86
N GLY A 408 -19.78 2.25 15.45
CA GLY A 408 -18.55 1.61 15.01
C GLY A 408 -18.73 0.99 13.62
N LEU A 409 -17.88 1.37 12.67
CA LEU A 409 -17.87 0.84 11.30
C LEU A 409 -16.99 -0.41 11.22
N CYS A 410 -15.69 -0.25 11.47
CA CYS A 410 -14.74 -1.34 11.40
C CYS A 410 -13.52 -1.09 12.29
N ILE A 411 -12.85 -2.19 12.61
CA ILE A 411 -11.59 -2.19 13.35
C ILE A 411 -10.43 -2.06 12.37
N ILE A 412 -9.45 -1.24 12.75
CA ILE A 412 -8.23 -0.96 12.00
C ILE A 412 -6.99 -1.36 12.79
N ASP A 413 -5.82 -1.29 12.15
CA ASP A 413 -4.52 -1.67 12.74
C ASP A 413 -4.38 -3.16 13.08
N LEU A 414 -4.74 -4.01 12.12
CA LEU A 414 -4.75 -5.48 12.23
C LEU A 414 -3.35 -6.12 12.25
N ASP A 415 -2.28 -5.37 12.53
CA ASP A 415 -0.89 -5.88 12.42
C ASP A 415 -0.54 -6.85 13.53
N THR A 416 -1.19 -6.68 14.67
CA THR A 416 -1.07 -7.54 15.85
C THR A 416 -2.16 -8.60 15.90
N ILE A 417 -2.91 -8.83 14.81
CA ILE A 417 -3.89 -9.90 14.79
C ILE A 417 -3.21 -11.26 14.78
N MET A 418 -3.44 -12.04 15.83
CA MET A 418 -2.76 -13.31 16.08
C MET A 418 -3.52 -14.09 17.16
N PRO A 419 -3.09 -15.31 17.52
CA PRO A 419 -3.70 -16.06 18.60
C PRO A 419 -3.46 -15.39 19.96
N GLY A 420 -4.49 -15.37 20.81
CA GLY A 420 -4.40 -14.81 22.16
C GLY A 420 -5.62 -15.14 23.02
N LEU A 421 -5.82 -14.35 24.08
CA LEU A 421 -6.94 -14.50 25.01
C LEU A 421 -7.92 -13.34 24.87
N ALA A 422 -9.23 -13.61 24.87
CA ALA A 422 -10.25 -12.56 24.85
C ALA A 422 -10.08 -11.55 25.99
N ALA A 423 -9.59 -12.00 27.14
CA ALA A 423 -9.25 -11.15 28.29
C ALA A 423 -8.18 -10.09 27.98
N ASN A 424 -7.23 -10.37 27.07
CA ASN A 424 -6.19 -9.42 26.71
C ASN A 424 -6.76 -8.28 25.88
N ASP A 425 -7.57 -8.59 24.86
CA ASP A 425 -8.27 -7.60 24.04
C ASP A 425 -9.24 -6.76 24.87
N PHE A 426 -10.04 -7.41 25.73
CA PHE A 426 -10.91 -6.69 26.65
C PHE A 426 -10.09 -5.77 27.57
N GLY A 427 -8.99 -6.29 28.12
CA GLY A 427 -8.15 -5.57 29.06
C GLY A 427 -7.47 -4.34 28.49
N ASP A 428 -6.96 -4.41 27.25
CA ASP A 428 -6.28 -3.27 26.61
C ASP A 428 -7.27 -2.14 26.25
N SER A 429 -8.52 -2.47 25.91
CA SER A 429 -9.58 -1.46 25.77
C SER A 429 -9.89 -0.76 27.09
N ILE A 430 -10.01 -1.51 28.19
CA ILE A 430 -10.26 -0.93 29.53
C ILE A 430 -9.09 -0.05 29.96
N ARG A 431 -7.85 -0.54 29.81
CA ARG A 431 -6.63 0.20 30.12
C ARG A 431 -6.62 1.58 29.48
N PHE A 432 -7.02 1.66 28.21
CA PHE A 432 -7.01 2.90 27.45
C PHE A 432 -8.24 3.77 27.74
N GLY A 433 -9.45 3.20 27.65
CA GLY A 433 -10.68 3.99 27.60
C GLY A 433 -11.40 4.19 28.93
N ALA A 434 -11.05 3.44 29.99
CA ALA A 434 -11.61 3.64 31.33
C ALA A 434 -10.71 4.53 32.22
N SER A 435 -9.78 5.29 31.62
CA SER A 435 -8.98 6.30 32.32
C SER A 435 -9.61 7.69 32.19
N THR A 436 -9.56 8.50 33.26
CA THR A 436 -10.01 9.89 33.24
C THR A 436 -8.97 10.88 32.70
N ALA A 437 -7.80 10.40 32.25
CA ALA A 437 -6.70 11.23 31.80
C ALA A 437 -5.92 10.58 30.65
N GLU A 438 -5.09 11.37 29.97
CA GLU A 438 -4.16 10.90 28.95
C GLU A 438 -3.12 9.94 29.51
N GLU A 439 -2.60 9.06 28.65
CA GLU A 439 -1.60 8.05 29.03
C GLU A 439 -0.31 8.68 29.58
N ASP A 440 0.02 9.91 29.22
CA ASP A 440 1.21 10.65 29.67
C ASP A 440 0.88 11.85 30.58
N GLU A 441 -0.28 11.86 31.26
CA GLU A 441 -0.62 12.91 32.24
C GLU A 441 0.38 12.93 33.41
N LYS A 442 0.92 14.13 33.68
CA LYS A 442 1.95 14.37 34.70
C LYS A 442 1.35 14.52 36.10
N ASP A 443 0.13 15.04 36.19
CA ASP A 443 -0.60 15.19 37.44
C ASP A 443 -1.43 13.93 37.74
N LEU A 444 -0.86 13.02 38.54
CA LEU A 444 -1.50 11.76 38.91
C LEU A 444 -2.81 11.95 39.71
N ASN A 445 -3.10 13.15 40.23
CA ASN A 445 -4.39 13.42 40.88
C ASN A 445 -5.56 13.52 39.89
N LYS A 446 -5.27 13.55 38.59
CA LYS A 446 -6.30 13.50 37.53
C LYS A 446 -6.46 12.11 36.94
N VAL A 447 -5.56 11.19 37.26
CA VAL A 447 -5.54 9.83 36.68
C VAL A 447 -6.34 8.92 37.59
N HIS A 448 -7.56 8.62 37.17
CA HIS A 448 -8.46 7.70 37.85
C HIS A 448 -8.97 6.62 36.91
N PHE A 449 -9.23 5.44 37.47
CA PHE A 449 -9.99 4.37 36.85
C PHE A 449 -11.48 4.63 37.05
N ASP A 450 -12.18 4.91 35.96
CA ASP A 450 -13.62 5.18 36.00
C ASP A 450 -14.41 3.87 35.91
N ILE A 451 -14.95 3.46 37.07
CA ILE A 451 -15.75 2.23 37.20
C ILE A 451 -17.04 2.27 36.37
N GLU A 452 -17.60 3.45 36.10
CA GLU A 452 -18.80 3.58 35.28
C GLU A 452 -18.47 3.46 33.78
N LEU A 453 -17.32 3.98 33.34
CA LEU A 453 -16.82 3.68 31.98
C LEU A 453 -16.53 2.18 31.82
N TYR A 454 -15.94 1.53 32.82
CA TYR A 454 -15.78 0.08 32.85
C TYR A 454 -17.13 -0.65 32.74
N ARG A 455 -18.14 -0.24 33.51
CA ARG A 455 -19.51 -0.80 33.45
C ARG A 455 -20.12 -0.66 32.07
N ILE A 456 -19.97 0.50 31.44
CA ILE A 456 -20.46 0.78 30.09
C ILE A 456 -19.79 -0.14 29.07
N TYR A 457 -18.48 -0.31 29.16
CA TYR A 457 -17.73 -1.18 28.27
C TYR A 457 -18.12 -2.65 28.46
N VAL A 458 -18.16 -3.15 29.71
CA VAL A 458 -18.61 -4.53 30.01
C VAL A 458 -19.99 -4.80 29.40
N LYS A 459 -20.93 -3.87 29.57
CA LYS A 459 -22.27 -3.99 29.00
C LYS A 459 -22.22 -4.16 27.47
N GLY A 460 -21.55 -3.25 26.76
CA GLY A 460 -21.49 -3.30 25.29
C GLY A 460 -20.74 -4.53 24.78
N TYR A 461 -19.64 -4.89 25.42
CA TYR A 461 -18.83 -6.05 25.01
C TYR A 461 -19.62 -7.36 25.17
N LEU A 462 -20.28 -7.56 26.31
CA LEU A 462 -21.05 -8.77 26.58
C LEU A 462 -22.39 -8.82 25.83
N GLU A 463 -22.96 -7.67 25.44
CA GLU A 463 -24.13 -7.65 24.55
C GLU A 463 -23.84 -8.37 23.22
N MET A 464 -22.60 -8.27 22.73
CA MET A 464 -22.18 -8.94 21.49
C MET A 464 -21.54 -10.29 21.73
N ALA A 465 -20.67 -10.45 22.74
CA ALA A 465 -19.79 -11.61 22.86
C ALA A 465 -20.26 -12.68 23.86
N LYS A 466 -21.29 -12.43 24.67
CA LYS A 466 -21.65 -13.33 25.79
C LYS A 466 -21.99 -14.76 25.36
N ASP A 467 -22.54 -14.95 24.16
CA ASP A 467 -22.92 -16.26 23.65
C ASP A 467 -21.74 -17.10 23.12
N VAL A 468 -20.58 -16.47 22.86
CA VAL A 468 -19.37 -17.16 22.39
C VAL A 468 -18.32 -17.37 23.49
N LEU A 469 -18.43 -16.63 24.60
CA LEU A 469 -17.51 -16.72 25.74
C LEU A 469 -17.88 -17.86 26.69
N THR A 470 -16.87 -18.59 27.14
CA THR A 470 -17.00 -19.57 28.23
C THR A 470 -17.17 -18.86 29.59
N PRO A 471 -17.71 -19.56 30.61
CA PRO A 471 -17.76 -19.01 31.97
C PRO A 471 -16.38 -18.61 32.53
N ALA A 472 -15.33 -19.35 32.18
CA ALA A 472 -13.97 -19.04 32.60
C ALA A 472 -13.43 -17.77 31.92
N GLU A 473 -13.71 -17.58 30.62
CA GLU A 473 -13.36 -16.34 29.93
C GLU A 473 -14.06 -15.13 30.55
N ASN A 474 -15.36 -15.21 30.83
CA ASN A 474 -16.09 -14.13 31.51
C ASN A 474 -15.47 -13.79 32.87
N ALA A 475 -15.16 -14.80 33.70
CA ALA A 475 -14.52 -14.58 34.99
C ALA A 475 -13.10 -13.97 34.89
N SER A 476 -12.45 -14.11 33.73
CA SER A 476 -11.09 -13.60 33.47
C SER A 476 -11.04 -12.15 32.97
N LEU A 477 -12.17 -11.55 32.55
CA LEU A 477 -12.19 -10.19 31.99
C LEU A 477 -11.63 -9.11 32.95
N PRO A 478 -11.97 -9.08 34.26
CA PRO A 478 -11.38 -8.13 35.19
C PRO A 478 -9.85 -8.30 35.34
N TRP A 479 -9.37 -9.55 35.28
CA TRP A 479 -7.94 -9.86 35.28
C TRP A 479 -7.24 -9.34 34.02
N GLY A 480 -7.89 -9.45 32.86
CA GLY A 480 -7.46 -8.84 31.62
C GLY A 480 -7.15 -7.36 31.79
N ALA A 481 -8.09 -6.59 32.33
CA ALA A 481 -7.91 -5.15 32.57
C ALA A 481 -6.70 -4.84 33.47
N ARG A 482 -6.57 -5.53 34.62
CA ARG A 482 -5.41 -5.35 35.52
C ARG A 482 -4.09 -5.69 34.84
N LEU A 483 -4.02 -6.83 34.17
CA LEU A 483 -2.77 -7.33 33.60
C LEU A 483 -2.33 -6.55 32.38
N MET A 484 -3.23 -6.17 31.49
CA MET A 484 -2.90 -5.34 30.33
C MET A 484 -2.39 -3.96 30.76
N THR A 485 -2.99 -3.37 31.80
CA THR A 485 -2.53 -2.11 32.38
C THR A 485 -1.15 -2.26 33.05
N LEU A 486 -0.95 -3.31 33.84
CA LEU A 486 0.33 -3.60 34.47
C LEU A 486 1.43 -3.87 33.43
N GLU A 487 1.14 -4.69 32.42
CA GLU A 487 2.04 -5.04 31.33
C GLU A 487 2.50 -3.79 30.58
N CYS A 488 1.57 -2.92 30.20
CA CYS A 488 1.88 -1.67 29.50
C CYS A 488 2.78 -0.77 30.37
N GLY A 489 2.42 -0.59 31.65
CA GLY A 489 3.24 0.17 32.61
C GLY A 489 4.65 -0.39 32.79
N MET A 490 4.78 -1.71 32.90
CA MET A 490 6.07 -2.40 32.97
C MET A 490 6.92 -2.17 31.71
N ARG A 491 6.30 -2.22 30.52
CA ARG A 491 6.99 -1.98 29.25
C ARG A 491 7.51 -0.54 29.16
N PHE A 492 6.72 0.45 29.57
CA PHE A 492 7.18 1.84 29.64
C PHE A 492 8.33 2.01 30.63
N LEU A 493 8.23 1.43 31.83
CA LEU A 493 9.29 1.51 32.83
C LEU A 493 10.59 0.83 32.36
N ALA A 494 10.48 -0.34 31.73
CA ALA A 494 11.63 -1.04 31.16
C ALA A 494 12.31 -0.22 30.06
N ASP A 495 11.53 0.39 29.16
CA ASP A 495 12.06 1.24 28.09
C ASP A 495 12.75 2.50 28.65
N PHE A 496 12.16 3.13 29.68
CA PHE A 496 12.80 4.25 30.38
C PHE A 496 14.17 3.87 30.96
N LEU A 497 14.31 2.69 31.56
CA LEU A 497 15.59 2.19 32.10
C LEU A 497 16.60 1.88 30.98
N GLN A 498 16.12 1.46 29.81
CA GLN A 498 16.93 1.16 28.62
C GLN A 498 17.35 2.41 27.84
N GLY A 499 16.70 3.55 28.08
CA GLY A 499 17.00 4.81 27.43
C GLY A 499 16.10 5.13 26.25
N ASP A 500 14.81 4.77 26.32
CA ASP A 500 13.75 5.18 25.41
C ASP A 500 14.00 4.71 23.97
N VAL A 501 14.28 3.41 23.81
CA VAL A 501 14.68 2.79 22.54
C VAL A 501 13.51 2.17 21.78
N TYR A 502 12.40 1.91 22.47
CA TYR A 502 11.21 1.26 21.90
C TYR A 502 10.10 2.27 21.61
N PHE A 503 9.66 3.04 22.61
CA PHE A 503 8.58 4.02 22.45
C PHE A 503 9.12 5.38 22.06
N LYS A 504 8.41 6.06 21.14
CA LYS A 504 8.70 7.47 20.82
C LYS A 504 8.46 8.33 22.07
N THR A 505 9.43 9.17 22.38
CA THR A 505 9.40 10.11 23.51
C THR A 505 9.63 11.54 23.03
N THR A 506 9.06 12.50 23.76
CA THR A 506 9.16 13.94 23.49
C THR A 506 9.96 14.70 24.56
N TYR A 507 10.21 14.05 25.70
CA TYR A 507 11.05 14.55 26.79
C TYR A 507 11.66 13.37 27.58
N PRO A 508 12.77 13.58 28.33
CA PRO A 508 13.57 12.47 28.87
C PRO A 508 12.84 11.53 29.86
N GLU A 509 11.83 12.03 30.58
CA GLU A 509 11.06 11.27 31.56
C GLU A 509 9.71 10.75 31.02
N HIS A 510 9.42 10.91 29.73
CA HIS A 510 8.10 10.65 29.17
C HIS A 510 7.62 9.22 29.44
N ASN A 511 8.46 8.21 29.19
CA ASN A 511 8.09 6.82 29.50
C ASN A 511 7.90 6.57 31.01
N LEU A 512 8.62 7.27 31.89
CA LEU A 512 8.38 7.17 33.34
C LEU A 512 7.02 7.77 33.73
N VAL A 513 6.63 8.89 33.11
CA VAL A 513 5.30 9.48 33.31
C VAL A 513 4.21 8.50 32.86
N ARG A 514 4.35 7.90 31.68
CA ARG A 514 3.42 6.87 31.20
C ARG A 514 3.33 5.67 32.14
N ALA A 515 4.46 5.16 32.63
CA ALA A 515 4.46 4.06 33.58
C ALA A 515 3.65 4.41 34.84
N ARG A 516 3.79 5.63 35.36
CA ARG A 516 3.07 6.10 36.55
C ARG A 516 1.57 6.17 36.36
N THR A 517 1.09 6.62 35.20
CA THR A 517 -0.35 6.64 34.91
C THR A 517 -0.90 5.22 34.96
N GLN A 518 -0.23 4.26 34.31
CA GLN A 518 -0.64 2.86 34.30
C GLN A 518 -0.65 2.26 35.70
N PHE A 519 0.39 2.49 36.52
CA PHE A 519 0.44 1.96 37.89
C PHE A 519 -0.61 2.60 38.81
N ARG A 520 -0.96 3.87 38.60
CA ARG A 520 -2.08 4.50 39.30
C ARG A 520 -3.40 3.78 38.97
N LEU A 521 -3.65 3.49 37.70
CA LEU A 521 -4.84 2.75 37.27
C LEU A 521 -4.88 1.32 37.82
N VAL A 522 -3.77 0.58 37.76
CA VAL A 522 -3.69 -0.77 38.35
C VAL A 522 -4.04 -0.76 39.84
N LYS A 523 -3.55 0.24 40.59
CA LYS A 523 -3.86 0.38 42.01
C LYS A 523 -5.35 0.59 42.26
N GLU A 524 -6.01 1.47 41.49
CA GLU A 524 -7.45 1.71 41.65
C GLU A 524 -8.28 0.49 41.20
N MET A 525 -7.87 -0.21 40.15
CA MET A 525 -8.47 -1.48 39.75
C MET A 525 -8.35 -2.56 40.83
N GLU A 526 -7.25 -2.60 41.58
CA GLU A 526 -7.08 -3.50 42.73
C GLU A 526 -8.02 -3.15 43.88
N GLU A 527 -8.15 -1.86 44.19
CA GLU A 527 -9.07 -1.36 45.24
C GLU A 527 -10.54 -1.64 44.89
N GLN A 528 -10.87 -1.73 43.59
CA GLN A 528 -12.23 -1.92 43.07
C GLN A 528 -12.47 -3.31 42.46
N PHE A 529 -11.56 -4.27 42.64
CA PHE A 529 -11.57 -5.54 41.90
C PHE A 529 -12.85 -6.37 42.12
N ASP A 530 -13.32 -6.45 43.36
CA ASP A 530 -14.58 -7.14 43.70
C ASP A 530 -15.78 -6.52 42.99
N GLU A 531 -15.80 -5.20 42.80
CA GLU A 531 -16.87 -4.52 42.06
C GLU A 531 -16.74 -4.77 40.55
N MET A 532 -15.51 -4.78 40.01
CA MET A 532 -15.26 -5.13 38.62
C MET A 532 -15.79 -6.53 38.28
N GLN A 533 -15.61 -7.49 39.19
CA GLN A 533 -16.15 -8.86 39.06
C GLN A 533 -17.68 -8.88 39.07
N LYS A 534 -18.31 -8.22 40.05
CA LYS A 534 -19.78 -8.14 40.14
C LYS A 534 -20.42 -7.50 38.91
N ILE A 535 -19.77 -6.47 38.35
CA ILE A 535 -20.24 -5.83 37.11
C ILE A 535 -20.29 -6.83 35.96
N VAL A 536 -19.25 -7.65 35.80
CA VAL A 536 -19.22 -8.70 34.76
C VAL A 536 -20.30 -9.75 35.01
N GLU A 537 -20.49 -10.19 36.26
CA GLU A 537 -21.55 -11.14 36.62
C GLU A 537 -22.97 -10.60 36.41
N THR A 538 -23.15 -9.28 36.39
CA THR A 538 -24.45 -8.63 36.22
C THR A 538 -24.96 -8.72 34.78
N PHE A 539 -24.07 -8.73 33.79
CA PHE A 539 -24.41 -8.67 32.37
C PHE A 539 -24.40 -10.04 31.71
#